data_AF-A0A9E2B3D2-F1
#
_entry.id   AF-A0A9E2B3D2-F1
#
_cell.length_a   1.000
_cell.length_b   1.000
_cell.length_c   1.000
_cell.angle_alpha   90.00
_cell.angle_beta   90.00
_cell.angle_gamma   90.00
#
_symmetry.space_group_name_H-M   'P 1'
#
loop_
_entity.id
_entity.type
_entity.pdbx_description
1 polymer ?
#
loop_
_entity_poly.entity_id
_entity_poly.type
_entity_poly.pdbx_seq_one_letter_code
_entity_poly.pdbx_strand_id
1 'polypeptide(L)'
;MSFKLILSAFIVFNVITLPAQDVSLYEQFNGRYDYVAIGNTLNSEENGPDTNCSILSTSSATLNLQPQQNIIAAYLYWAGSGVGDFDIEINDIPITAERTFSDTLDNERVFFAAFADVTEIIQDQGNTTYTISELDLTTVINPYCPTGTNFGGWAIAIVFQDENLPLNQLNVYDGLQSVPTNLNITLDNLNVLDNEGAKIGFIAWEGDNDLAVNEQLTINGNTISNPPLNPANNAFNGTNSFTGQSNLYNMDIDVYNIQNNINIGDTSATISLTSGQDFVMINNIITVLNSQLPDATINIDDFYLECDSRIVELNYTVNNFNSTDPLPVNTPIAFYANTTLVGQSFTVNTIPVNESESGTIELFIPESEGDTFYLLVVVDDDGMANGQVNETNEVNNDTSVFIELLIIPEIIQLPNVIA
;
A
#
# COMPACT_ATOMS: atom_id res chain seq x y z
N MET A 1 -60.95 20.83 26.71
CA MET A 1 -60.74 20.30 25.35
C MET A 1 -59.25 20.48 25.06
N SER A 2 -58.46 19.42 25.23
CA SER A 2 -56.99 19.48 25.15
C SER A 2 -56.56 19.00 23.76
N PHE A 3 -55.93 19.87 22.98
CA PHE A 3 -55.25 19.48 21.73
C PHE A 3 -53.87 18.91 22.10
N LYS A 4 -53.60 17.66 21.68
CA LYS A 4 -52.24 17.10 21.65
C LYS A 4 -51.69 17.29 20.24
N LEU A 5 -50.59 18.03 20.13
CA LEU A 5 -49.81 18.17 18.91
C LEU A 5 -48.93 16.92 18.78
N ILE A 6 -49.08 16.16 17.70
CA ILE A 6 -48.18 15.04 17.34
C ILE A 6 -47.16 15.60 16.36
N LEU A 7 -45.90 15.62 16.77
CA LEU A 7 -44.77 16.02 15.93
C LEU A 7 -44.23 14.76 15.24
N SER A 8 -44.53 14.58 13.95
CA SER A 8 -43.90 13.54 13.14
C SER A 8 -42.54 14.04 12.66
N ALA A 9 -41.46 13.40 13.10
CA ALA A 9 -40.11 13.65 12.60
C ALA A 9 -39.91 12.85 11.29
N PHE A 10 -39.75 13.57 10.18
CA PHE A 10 -39.29 13.00 8.90
C PHE A 10 -37.78 12.82 8.99
N ILE A 11 -37.30 11.58 9.09
CA ILE A 11 -35.88 11.26 8.94
C ILE A 11 -35.62 11.18 7.44
N VAL A 12 -34.91 12.18 6.91
CA VAL A 12 -34.41 12.17 5.54
C VAL A 12 -33.12 11.34 5.57
N PHE A 13 -33.18 10.10 5.07
CA PHE A 13 -31.98 9.33 4.73
C PHE A 13 -31.28 10.06 3.57
N ASN A 14 -30.20 10.76 3.85
CA ASN A 14 -29.25 11.14 2.81
C ASN A 14 -28.51 9.87 2.42
N VAL A 15 -28.73 9.40 1.19
CA VAL A 15 -27.89 8.38 0.57
C VAL A 15 -26.55 9.06 0.28
N ILE A 16 -25.54 8.75 1.09
CA ILE A 16 -24.16 9.15 0.80
C ILE A 16 -23.71 8.21 -0.31
N THR A 17 -23.64 8.72 -1.54
CA THR A 17 -22.91 8.04 -2.62
C THR A 17 -21.44 8.10 -2.22
N LEU A 18 -20.83 6.98 -1.85
CA LEU A 18 -19.39 6.85 -1.71
C LEU A 18 -18.83 6.57 -3.11
N PRO A 19 -18.18 7.53 -3.79
CA PRO A 19 -17.43 7.23 -5.00
C PRO A 19 -16.43 6.08 -4.80
N ALA A 20 -16.17 5.37 -5.90
CA ALA A 20 -15.07 4.41 -6.04
C ALA A 20 -13.78 4.96 -5.42
N GLN A 21 -13.00 4.08 -4.80
CA GLN A 21 -11.80 4.44 -4.08
C GLN A 21 -10.60 4.11 -4.95
N ASP A 22 -9.81 5.13 -5.28
CA ASP A 22 -8.66 5.01 -6.17
C ASP A 22 -7.73 3.90 -5.68
N VAL A 23 -7.31 3.04 -6.61
CA VAL A 23 -6.26 2.05 -6.33
C VAL A 23 -4.96 2.82 -6.10
N SER A 24 -4.45 2.76 -4.87
CA SER A 24 -3.31 3.55 -4.41
C SER A 24 -2.34 2.72 -3.58
N LEU A 25 -1.11 3.19 -3.40
CA LEU A 25 -0.08 2.45 -2.67
C LEU A 25 -0.52 2.25 -1.23
N TYR A 26 -0.65 0.99 -0.82
CA TYR A 26 -0.99 0.60 0.55
C TYR A 26 0.27 0.25 1.34
N GLU A 27 1.10 -0.65 0.80
CA GLU A 27 2.30 -1.12 1.48
C GLU A 27 3.44 -1.39 0.50
N GLN A 28 4.67 -1.16 0.95
CA GLN A 28 5.88 -1.42 0.17
C GLN A 28 6.88 -2.24 0.97
N PHE A 29 7.38 -3.30 0.34
CA PHE A 29 8.39 -4.19 0.88
C PHE A 29 9.67 -4.13 0.04
N ASN A 30 10.78 -3.70 0.64
CA ASN A 30 12.08 -3.67 -0.01
C ASN A 30 12.98 -4.78 0.56
N GLY A 31 13.36 -5.75 -0.27
CA GLY A 31 14.16 -6.89 0.18
C GLY A 31 13.99 -8.12 -0.72
N ARG A 32 14.33 -9.30 -0.21
CA ARG A 32 14.20 -10.57 -0.97
C ARG A 32 12.78 -11.12 -0.88
N TYR A 33 11.83 -10.32 -1.37
CA TYR A 33 10.41 -10.60 -1.24
C TYR A 33 9.79 -10.98 -2.58
N ASP A 34 8.80 -11.86 -2.50
CA ASP A 34 7.87 -12.17 -3.57
C ASP A 34 6.50 -12.51 -2.95
N TYR A 35 5.49 -12.80 -3.76
CA TYR A 35 4.16 -13.13 -3.29
C TYR A 35 3.51 -14.29 -4.05
N VAL A 36 2.52 -14.89 -3.39
CA VAL A 36 1.51 -15.77 -3.96
C VAL A 36 0.14 -15.25 -3.56
N ALA A 37 -0.90 -15.53 -4.35
CA ALA A 37 -2.27 -15.28 -3.93
C ALA A 37 -3.09 -16.59 -3.98
N ILE A 38 -3.96 -16.75 -2.99
CA ILE A 38 -4.98 -17.80 -2.95
C ILE A 38 -6.34 -17.14 -2.85
N GLY A 39 -7.39 -17.83 -3.27
CA GLY A 39 -8.75 -17.32 -3.15
C GLY A 39 -9.73 -18.19 -3.90
N ASN A 40 -11.01 -17.89 -3.73
CA ASN A 40 -12.06 -18.65 -4.39
C ASN A 40 -13.33 -17.82 -4.52
N THR A 41 -14.11 -18.12 -5.55
CA THR A 41 -15.42 -17.51 -5.81
C THR A 41 -16.50 -18.18 -4.95
N LEU A 42 -17.59 -17.45 -4.72
CA LEU A 42 -18.83 -17.97 -4.16
C LEU A 42 -19.85 -18.33 -5.26
N ASN A 43 -19.58 -17.93 -6.51
CA ASN A 43 -20.38 -18.28 -7.66
C ASN A 43 -20.11 -19.75 -8.04
N SER A 44 -21.16 -20.55 -8.18
CA SER A 44 -21.02 -21.96 -8.60
C SER A 44 -20.90 -22.16 -10.11
N GLU A 45 -21.22 -21.11 -10.87
CA GLU A 45 -21.16 -21.01 -12.33
C GLU A 45 -20.98 -19.55 -12.73
N GLU A 46 -20.64 -19.29 -13.99
CA GLU A 46 -20.55 -17.93 -14.54
C GLU A 46 -21.88 -17.19 -14.35
N ASN A 47 -21.80 -15.90 -14.01
CA ASN A 47 -23.01 -15.09 -13.91
C ASN A 47 -23.62 -14.80 -15.30
N GLY A 48 -24.89 -14.42 -15.33
CA GLY A 48 -25.56 -14.14 -16.60
C GLY A 48 -27.09 -14.09 -16.49
N PRO A 49 -27.77 -13.50 -17.49
CA PRO A 49 -29.22 -13.31 -17.45
C PRO A 49 -30.04 -14.61 -17.44
N ASP A 50 -29.45 -15.71 -17.91
CA ASP A 50 -30.09 -17.02 -18.04
C ASP A 50 -29.51 -18.08 -17.07
N THR A 51 -28.66 -17.69 -16.11
CA THR A 51 -28.03 -18.61 -15.15
C THR A 51 -28.79 -18.70 -13.83
N ASN A 52 -28.49 -19.71 -13.02
CA ASN A 52 -29.15 -19.83 -11.72
C ASN A 52 -28.62 -18.74 -10.79
N CYS A 53 -29.52 -17.87 -10.34
CA CYS A 53 -29.21 -16.80 -9.39
C CYS A 53 -29.00 -17.37 -7.97
N SER A 54 -27.88 -18.06 -7.78
CA SER A 54 -27.48 -18.67 -6.51
C SER A 54 -26.03 -18.34 -6.20
N ILE A 55 -25.75 -18.17 -4.91
CA ILE A 55 -24.42 -17.86 -4.40
C ILE A 55 -24.17 -18.69 -3.14
N LEU A 56 -22.95 -19.18 -2.98
CA LEU A 56 -22.52 -19.87 -1.78
C LEU A 56 -22.26 -18.85 -0.66
N SER A 57 -22.28 -19.29 0.60
CA SER A 57 -21.84 -18.48 1.75
C SER A 57 -20.46 -18.89 2.27
N THR A 58 -19.82 -19.85 1.59
CA THR A 58 -18.51 -20.38 1.97
C THR A 58 -17.80 -20.96 0.76
N SER A 59 -16.47 -20.80 0.73
CA SER A 59 -15.58 -21.46 -0.21
C SER A 59 -14.17 -21.56 0.37
N SER A 60 -13.34 -22.43 -0.20
CA SER A 60 -11.99 -22.71 0.34
C SER A 60 -10.91 -22.64 -0.73
N ALA A 61 -9.70 -22.27 -0.34
CA ALA A 61 -8.48 -22.32 -1.16
C ALA A 61 -7.31 -22.86 -0.32
N THR A 62 -6.32 -23.48 -0.96
CA THR A 62 -5.20 -24.11 -0.23
C THR A 62 -3.89 -23.37 -0.46
N LEU A 63 -3.22 -22.99 0.63
CA LEU A 63 -1.88 -22.40 0.59
C LEU A 63 -0.82 -23.50 0.54
N ASN A 64 0.11 -23.38 -0.40
CA ASN A 64 1.23 -24.30 -0.57
C ASN A 64 2.54 -23.54 -0.83
N LEU A 65 3.10 -22.93 0.21
CA LEU A 65 4.43 -22.33 0.19
C LEU A 65 5.52 -23.39 0.30
N GLN A 66 6.69 -23.08 -0.28
CA GLN A 66 7.89 -23.88 -0.09
C GLN A 66 8.48 -23.63 1.32
N PRO A 67 9.19 -24.60 1.93
CA PRO A 67 9.64 -24.49 3.33
C PRO A 67 10.56 -23.31 3.67
N GLN A 68 11.23 -22.74 2.67
CA GLN A 68 12.14 -21.60 2.79
C GLN A 68 11.44 -20.23 2.59
N GLN A 69 10.17 -20.23 2.18
CA GLN A 69 9.38 -19.03 1.99
C GLN A 69 8.75 -18.63 3.33
N ASN A 70 9.32 -17.61 3.96
CA ASN A 70 8.86 -17.11 5.25
C ASN A 70 7.77 -16.05 5.04
N ILE A 71 6.59 -16.25 5.62
CA ILE A 71 5.47 -15.29 5.49
C ILE A 71 5.81 -13.99 6.21
N ILE A 72 5.73 -12.87 5.48
CA ILE A 72 6.00 -11.52 5.99
C ILE A 72 4.70 -10.74 6.20
N ALA A 73 3.77 -10.85 5.26
CA ALA A 73 2.45 -10.24 5.35
C ALA A 73 1.40 -11.10 4.63
N ALA A 74 0.15 -11.01 5.07
CA ALA A 74 -0.98 -11.62 4.39
C ALA A 74 -2.22 -10.71 4.45
N TYR A 75 -2.70 -10.29 3.28
CA TYR A 75 -3.79 -9.34 3.14
C TYR A 75 -5.02 -10.02 2.55
N LEU A 76 -6.09 -10.10 3.35
CA LEU A 76 -7.38 -10.65 2.93
C LEU A 76 -8.21 -9.55 2.28
N TYR A 77 -8.73 -9.85 1.09
CA TYR A 77 -9.74 -9.08 0.38
C TYR A 77 -10.97 -9.94 0.17
N TRP A 78 -12.16 -9.41 0.43
CA TRP A 78 -13.42 -10.04 0.04
C TRP A 78 -14.39 -9.00 -0.48
N ALA A 79 -15.25 -9.42 -1.40
CA ALA A 79 -16.14 -8.52 -2.13
C ALA A 79 -17.41 -9.22 -2.58
N GLY A 80 -18.39 -8.43 -2.97
CA GLY A 80 -19.60 -8.95 -3.58
C GLY A 80 -20.66 -7.90 -3.89
N SER A 81 -21.78 -8.39 -4.41
CA SER A 81 -22.96 -7.57 -4.67
C SER A 81 -23.63 -7.09 -3.38
N GLY A 82 -24.02 -5.81 -3.36
CA GLY A 82 -24.76 -5.21 -2.25
C GLY A 82 -23.94 -4.17 -1.47
N VAL A 83 -24.45 -3.81 -0.30
CA VAL A 83 -23.87 -2.73 0.54
C VAL A 83 -22.79 -3.22 1.52
N GLY A 84 -22.50 -4.52 1.55
CA GLY A 84 -21.48 -5.10 2.41
C GLY A 84 -21.97 -6.15 3.40
N ASP A 85 -21.24 -7.25 3.43
CA ASP A 85 -21.07 -8.08 4.60
C ASP A 85 -19.61 -7.95 5.05
N PHE A 86 -19.39 -7.39 6.24
CA PHE A 86 -18.08 -6.95 6.71
C PHE A 86 -17.56 -7.77 7.90
N ASP A 87 -18.29 -8.82 8.29
CA ASP A 87 -17.94 -9.74 9.35
C ASP A 87 -18.01 -11.16 8.80
N ILE A 88 -16.85 -11.80 8.62
CA ILE A 88 -16.72 -13.15 8.06
C ILE A 88 -15.88 -14.02 8.99
N GLU A 89 -15.65 -15.27 8.61
CA GLU A 89 -14.74 -16.15 9.34
C GLU A 89 -13.67 -16.75 8.42
N ILE A 90 -12.42 -16.88 8.91
CA ILE A 90 -11.35 -17.68 8.31
C ILE A 90 -11.13 -18.90 9.20
N ASN A 91 -11.42 -20.11 8.71
CA ASN A 91 -11.24 -21.35 9.48
C ASN A 91 -11.84 -21.24 10.90
N ASP A 92 -13.09 -20.75 10.98
CA ASP A 92 -13.86 -20.50 12.21
C ASP A 92 -13.29 -19.37 13.12
N ILE A 93 -12.33 -18.57 12.64
CA ILE A 93 -11.81 -17.38 13.33
C ILE A 93 -12.54 -16.13 12.79
N PRO A 94 -13.25 -15.36 13.63
CA PRO A 94 -13.98 -14.18 13.18
C PRO A 94 -13.03 -13.06 12.73
N ILE A 95 -13.35 -12.46 11.59
CA ILE A 95 -12.64 -11.32 10.98
C ILE A 95 -13.66 -10.22 10.71
N THR A 96 -13.33 -9.01 11.16
CA THR A 96 -14.07 -7.79 10.83
C THR A 96 -13.23 -6.95 9.88
N ALA A 97 -13.86 -6.34 8.88
CA ALA A 97 -13.17 -5.44 7.95
C ALA A 97 -12.49 -4.27 8.68
N GLU A 98 -11.21 -4.06 8.38
CA GLU A 98 -10.43 -2.91 8.85
C GLU A 98 -10.61 -1.71 7.91
N ARG A 99 -10.75 -1.99 6.61
CA ARG A 99 -11.09 -1.01 5.58
C ARG A 99 -12.21 -1.56 4.70
N THR A 100 -13.07 -0.67 4.23
CA THR A 100 -14.21 -1.00 3.36
C THR A 100 -14.22 -0.09 2.14
N PHE A 101 -14.45 -0.69 0.99
CA PHE A 101 -14.52 -0.04 -0.30
C PHE A 101 -15.91 -0.23 -0.90
N SER A 102 -16.31 0.67 -1.80
CA SER A 102 -17.58 0.54 -2.51
C SER A 102 -17.47 1.15 -3.89
N ASP A 103 -18.14 0.52 -4.86
CA ASP A 103 -18.30 1.04 -6.21
C ASP A 103 -19.78 0.88 -6.64
N THR A 104 -20.23 1.68 -7.58
CA THR A 104 -21.63 1.69 -8.04
C THR A 104 -21.68 1.71 -9.55
N LEU A 105 -22.35 0.72 -10.13
CA LEU A 105 -22.66 0.71 -11.56
C LEU A 105 -23.85 1.63 -11.88
N ASP A 106 -24.84 1.70 -10.97
CA ASP A 106 -25.97 2.62 -11.02
C ASP A 106 -26.57 2.84 -9.61
N ASN A 107 -27.76 3.44 -9.52
CA ASN A 107 -28.41 3.75 -8.24
C ASN A 107 -28.91 2.50 -7.50
N GLU A 108 -29.05 1.38 -8.20
CA GLU A 108 -29.63 0.13 -7.70
C GLU A 108 -28.55 -0.95 -7.46
N ARG A 109 -27.43 -0.89 -8.18
CA ARG A 109 -26.32 -1.84 -8.13
C ARG A 109 -25.08 -1.20 -7.51
N VAL A 110 -24.96 -1.43 -6.21
CA VAL A 110 -23.78 -1.11 -5.39
C VAL A 110 -23.00 -2.39 -5.15
N PHE A 111 -21.68 -2.28 -5.11
CA PHE A 111 -20.76 -3.36 -4.80
C PHE A 111 -19.90 -2.93 -3.64
N PHE A 112 -19.49 -3.90 -2.83
CA PHE A 112 -18.56 -3.65 -1.73
C PHE A 112 -17.31 -4.47 -1.93
N ALA A 113 -16.23 -3.98 -1.31
CA ALA A 113 -15.11 -4.81 -0.95
C ALA A 113 -14.65 -4.46 0.47
N ALA A 114 -13.87 -5.35 1.04
CA ALA A 114 -13.34 -5.22 2.38
C ALA A 114 -11.95 -5.79 2.47
N PHE A 115 -11.20 -5.28 3.43
CA PHE A 115 -9.81 -5.62 3.69
C PHE A 115 -9.59 -5.89 5.17
N ALA A 116 -8.76 -6.88 5.46
CA ALA A 116 -8.18 -7.10 6.78
C ALA A 116 -6.74 -7.63 6.64
N ASP A 117 -5.84 -7.19 7.51
CA ASP A 117 -4.55 -7.83 7.71
C ASP A 117 -4.75 -9.13 8.51
N VAL A 118 -4.42 -10.27 7.89
CA VAL A 118 -4.57 -11.60 8.48
C VAL A 118 -3.21 -12.29 8.67
N THR A 119 -2.12 -11.52 8.66
CA THR A 119 -0.74 -12.01 8.73
C THR A 119 -0.53 -13.01 9.86
N GLU A 120 -0.97 -12.67 11.09
CA GLU A 120 -0.81 -13.55 12.26
C GLU A 120 -1.52 -14.90 12.07
N ILE A 121 -2.72 -14.90 11.47
CA ILE A 121 -3.49 -16.13 11.22
C ILE A 121 -2.78 -17.02 10.21
N ILE A 122 -2.26 -16.43 9.13
CA ILE A 122 -1.56 -17.18 8.07
C ILE A 122 -0.21 -17.68 8.56
N GLN A 123 0.50 -16.91 9.39
CA GLN A 123 1.75 -17.35 10.04
C GLN A 123 1.52 -18.50 11.01
N ASP A 124 0.47 -18.43 11.84
CA ASP A 124 0.16 -19.46 12.83
C ASP A 124 -0.32 -20.79 12.21
N GLN A 125 -1.14 -20.71 11.16
CA GLN A 125 -1.71 -21.91 10.52
C GLN A 125 -0.82 -22.46 9.39
N GLY A 126 -0.03 -21.61 8.73
CA GLY A 126 0.90 -21.98 7.66
C GLY A 126 0.22 -22.60 6.44
N ASN A 127 0.86 -23.60 5.84
CA ASN A 127 0.30 -24.33 4.70
C ASN A 127 -0.89 -25.20 5.13
N THR A 128 -2.09 -24.74 4.79
CA THR A 128 -3.35 -25.44 5.03
C THR A 128 -4.39 -25.02 4.00
N THR A 129 -5.57 -25.63 4.07
CA THR A 129 -6.77 -25.11 3.42
C THR A 129 -7.39 -24.02 4.28
N TYR A 130 -7.56 -22.83 3.70
CA TYR A 130 -8.28 -21.71 4.29
C TYR A 130 -9.70 -21.71 3.75
N THR A 131 -10.68 -21.68 4.64
CA THR A 131 -12.10 -21.61 4.34
C THR A 131 -12.64 -20.28 4.82
N ILE A 132 -13.22 -19.51 3.91
CA ILE A 132 -14.04 -18.36 4.27
C ILE A 132 -15.47 -18.83 4.48
N SER A 133 -16.09 -18.41 5.58
CA SER A 133 -17.49 -18.66 5.91
C SER A 133 -18.19 -17.39 6.39
N GLU A 134 -19.51 -17.50 6.55
CA GLU A 134 -20.42 -16.43 6.98
C GLU A 134 -20.53 -15.22 6.03
N LEU A 135 -19.94 -15.28 4.84
CA LEU A 135 -20.15 -14.27 3.78
C LEU A 135 -21.49 -14.55 3.06
N ASP A 136 -22.61 -14.06 3.61
CA ASP A 136 -23.96 -14.38 3.11
C ASP A 136 -24.57 -13.28 2.24
N LEU A 137 -24.50 -13.47 0.93
CA LEU A 137 -25.07 -12.57 -0.07
C LEU A 137 -26.44 -13.03 -0.61
N THR A 138 -27.01 -14.11 -0.08
CA THR A 138 -28.18 -14.77 -0.68
C THR A 138 -29.43 -13.88 -0.69
N THR A 139 -29.54 -12.95 0.25
CA THR A 139 -30.67 -12.02 0.35
C THR A 139 -30.54 -10.78 -0.54
N VAL A 140 -29.32 -10.48 -1.02
CA VAL A 140 -29.00 -9.27 -1.79
C VAL A 140 -28.72 -9.53 -3.27
N ILE A 141 -28.44 -10.77 -3.67
CA ILE A 141 -27.94 -11.10 -5.01
C ILE A 141 -29.00 -10.95 -6.14
N ASN A 142 -30.28 -11.12 -5.82
CA ASN A 142 -31.37 -11.19 -6.81
C ASN A 142 -31.45 -10.02 -7.80
N PRO A 143 -31.29 -8.75 -7.41
CA PRO A 143 -31.33 -7.61 -8.33
C PRO A 143 -30.19 -7.57 -9.36
N TYR A 144 -29.09 -8.29 -9.12
CA TYR A 144 -27.88 -8.26 -9.95
C TYR A 144 -27.88 -9.31 -11.06
N CYS A 145 -28.65 -10.39 -10.87
CA CYS A 145 -28.70 -11.53 -11.79
C CYS A 145 -29.24 -11.20 -13.19
N PRO A 146 -30.29 -10.36 -13.38
CA PRO A 146 -30.79 -10.05 -14.72
C PRO A 146 -29.77 -9.40 -15.66
N THR A 147 -28.71 -8.80 -15.10
CA THR A 147 -27.65 -8.14 -15.85
C THR A 147 -26.33 -8.92 -15.87
N GLY A 148 -26.26 -10.08 -15.21
CA GLY A 148 -25.00 -10.82 -15.04
C GLY A 148 -23.96 -9.97 -14.32
N THR A 149 -24.35 -9.37 -13.18
CA THR A 149 -23.42 -8.62 -12.32
C THR A 149 -23.47 -9.12 -10.88
N ASN A 150 -23.85 -10.39 -10.72
CA ASN A 150 -23.91 -11.04 -9.43
C ASN A 150 -22.59 -11.74 -9.14
N PHE A 151 -21.94 -11.39 -8.03
CA PHE A 151 -20.74 -12.06 -7.59
C PHE A 151 -20.57 -12.04 -6.07
N GLY A 152 -19.69 -12.93 -5.61
CA GLY A 152 -19.03 -12.83 -4.33
C GLY A 152 -17.77 -13.68 -4.34
N GLY A 153 -16.76 -13.27 -3.59
CA GLY A 153 -15.49 -13.97 -3.56
C GLY A 153 -14.52 -13.38 -2.56
N TRP A 154 -13.39 -14.06 -2.42
CA TRP A 154 -12.31 -13.64 -1.55
C TRP A 154 -10.96 -14.06 -2.10
N ALA A 155 -9.93 -13.33 -1.73
CA ALA A 155 -8.54 -13.65 -2.01
C ALA A 155 -7.64 -13.17 -0.88
N ILE A 156 -6.56 -13.91 -0.62
CA ILE A 156 -5.48 -13.52 0.27
C ILE A 156 -4.23 -13.36 -0.57
N ALA A 157 -3.63 -12.17 -0.54
CA ALA A 157 -2.29 -11.94 -1.06
C ALA A 157 -1.28 -12.19 0.05
N ILE A 158 -0.37 -13.15 -0.13
CA ILE A 158 0.64 -13.54 0.85
C ILE A 158 2.02 -13.14 0.34
N VAL A 159 2.62 -12.15 1.00
CA VAL A 159 4.00 -11.73 0.78
C VAL A 159 4.93 -12.60 1.62
N PHE A 160 5.97 -13.14 1.00
CA PHE A 160 6.97 -13.97 1.67
C PHE A 160 8.39 -13.53 1.33
N GLN A 161 9.32 -13.83 2.23
CA GLN A 161 10.75 -13.70 2.04
C GLN A 161 11.36 -15.05 1.65
N ASP A 162 12.27 -15.06 0.68
CA ASP A 162 13.11 -16.21 0.34
C ASP A 162 14.52 -15.71 -0.02
N GLU A 163 15.54 -16.20 0.69
CA GLU A 163 16.93 -15.77 0.53
C GLU A 163 17.50 -16.00 -0.89
N ASN A 164 16.85 -16.83 -1.70
CA ASN A 164 17.24 -17.09 -3.08
C ASN A 164 16.66 -16.08 -4.09
N LEU A 165 15.76 -15.20 -3.66
CA LEU A 165 15.19 -14.16 -4.51
C LEU A 165 16.18 -13.00 -4.69
N PRO A 166 16.14 -12.30 -5.84
CA PRO A 166 16.81 -11.01 -5.97
C PRO A 166 16.23 -9.98 -4.98
N LEU A 167 16.96 -8.88 -4.79
CA LEU A 167 16.41 -7.72 -4.07
C LEU A 167 15.31 -7.10 -4.93
N ASN A 168 14.10 -7.12 -4.41
CA ASN A 168 12.90 -6.62 -5.05
C ASN A 168 12.32 -5.49 -4.23
N GLN A 169 11.69 -4.56 -4.94
CA GLN A 169 10.65 -3.70 -4.40
C GLN A 169 9.33 -4.36 -4.76
N LEU A 170 8.58 -4.77 -3.74
CA LEU A 170 7.23 -5.30 -3.87
C LEU A 170 6.25 -4.26 -3.34
N ASN A 171 5.37 -3.77 -4.21
CA ASN A 171 4.36 -2.78 -3.85
C ASN A 171 2.98 -3.41 -3.93
N VAL A 172 2.21 -3.24 -2.87
CA VAL A 172 0.79 -3.60 -2.81
C VAL A 172 -0.01 -2.32 -2.94
N TYR A 173 -0.76 -2.21 -4.02
CA TYR A 173 -1.75 -1.16 -4.24
C TYR A 173 -3.12 -1.75 -4.00
N ASP A 174 -3.99 -1.05 -3.28
CA ASP A 174 -5.37 -1.48 -3.09
C ASP A 174 -6.38 -0.34 -3.14
N GLY A 175 -7.64 -0.72 -3.31
CA GLY A 175 -8.77 0.17 -3.55
C GLY A 175 -9.98 -0.64 -3.99
N LEU A 176 -10.95 0.03 -4.60
CA LEU A 176 -11.96 -0.62 -5.42
C LEU A 176 -12.36 0.35 -6.53
N GLN A 177 -11.89 0.05 -7.73
CA GLN A 177 -12.07 0.92 -8.88
C GLN A 177 -12.49 0.11 -10.09
N SER A 178 -13.68 0.41 -10.63
CA SER A 178 -14.08 -0.10 -11.93
C SER A 178 -13.11 0.33 -13.03
N VAL A 179 -12.98 -0.53 -14.05
CA VAL A 179 -12.17 -0.26 -15.24
C VAL A 179 -13.08 0.42 -16.27
N PRO A 180 -13.07 1.77 -16.40
CA PRO A 180 -13.78 2.44 -17.49
C PRO A 180 -13.04 2.15 -18.81
N THR A 181 -13.24 2.95 -19.85
CA THR A 181 -12.47 2.81 -21.11
C THR A 181 -10.95 2.72 -20.86
N ASN A 182 -10.45 3.29 -19.75
CA ASN A 182 -9.08 3.12 -19.29
C ASN A 182 -8.90 3.47 -17.79
N LEU A 183 -8.28 2.59 -17.01
CA LEU A 183 -7.69 2.85 -15.68
C LEU A 183 -6.16 2.89 -15.83
N ASN A 184 -5.51 3.98 -15.37
CA ASN A 184 -4.05 4.11 -15.37
C ASN A 184 -3.51 4.21 -13.96
N ILE A 185 -2.46 3.45 -13.67
CA ILE A 185 -1.70 3.53 -12.43
C ILE A 185 -0.24 3.78 -12.81
N THR A 186 0.34 4.83 -12.24
CA THR A 186 1.76 5.15 -12.43
C THR A 186 2.54 4.59 -11.25
N LEU A 187 3.54 3.78 -11.55
CA LEU A 187 4.59 3.41 -10.61
C LEU A 187 5.69 4.46 -10.71
N ASP A 188 5.94 5.18 -9.62
CA ASP A 188 7.03 6.15 -9.50
C ASP A 188 8.19 5.58 -8.66
N ASN A 189 9.30 6.33 -8.54
CA ASN A 189 10.48 5.97 -7.74
C ASN A 189 11.06 4.59 -8.06
N LEU A 190 11.14 4.27 -9.36
CA LEU A 190 11.82 3.06 -9.82
C LEU A 190 13.32 3.34 -10.00
N ASN A 191 14.14 2.33 -9.76
CA ASN A 191 15.52 2.26 -10.26
C ASN A 191 15.79 0.83 -10.71
N VAL A 192 15.23 0.49 -11.86
CA VAL A 192 15.28 -0.88 -12.40
C VAL A 192 16.72 -1.20 -12.78
N LEU A 193 17.36 -2.12 -12.06
CA LEU A 193 18.72 -2.57 -12.37
C LEU A 193 18.76 -3.87 -13.16
N ASP A 194 17.74 -4.70 -12.95
CA ASP A 194 17.43 -5.88 -13.74
C ASP A 194 15.92 -5.92 -13.95
N ASN A 195 15.49 -6.53 -15.04
CA ASN A 195 14.07 -6.81 -15.27
C ASN A 195 13.76 -8.30 -15.11
N GLU A 196 14.76 -9.15 -14.85
CA GLU A 196 14.56 -10.58 -14.58
C GLU A 196 13.59 -10.83 -13.43
N GLY A 197 12.54 -11.60 -13.71
CA GLY A 197 11.52 -11.94 -12.73
C GLY A 197 10.51 -10.82 -12.42
N ALA A 198 10.59 -9.66 -13.08
CA ALA A 198 9.61 -8.59 -12.90
C ALA A 198 8.21 -9.08 -13.26
N LYS A 199 7.24 -8.83 -12.37
CA LYS A 199 5.85 -9.26 -12.55
C LYS A 199 4.85 -8.29 -11.94
N ILE A 200 3.64 -8.35 -12.47
CA ILE A 200 2.45 -7.67 -11.96
C ILE A 200 1.36 -8.70 -11.77
N GLY A 201 0.58 -8.58 -10.71
CA GLY A 201 -0.69 -9.29 -10.61
C GLY A 201 -1.77 -8.42 -10.00
N PHE A 202 -2.98 -8.92 -10.02
CA PHE A 202 -4.15 -8.22 -9.52
C PHE A 202 -5.21 -9.18 -9.03
N ILE A 203 -6.06 -8.68 -8.14
CA ILE A 203 -7.37 -9.24 -7.82
C ILE A 203 -8.40 -8.37 -8.52
N ALA A 204 -9.16 -8.97 -9.42
CA ALA A 204 -10.29 -8.33 -10.09
C ALA A 204 -11.59 -9.06 -9.76
N TRP A 205 -12.69 -8.32 -9.79
CA TRP A 205 -14.05 -8.81 -9.60
C TRP A 205 -14.88 -8.52 -10.82
N GLU A 206 -15.91 -9.34 -11.06
CA GLU A 206 -16.79 -9.23 -12.23
C GLU A 206 -16.03 -9.29 -13.55
N GLY A 207 -14.99 -10.16 -13.63
CA GLY A 207 -14.41 -10.59 -14.90
C GLY A 207 -15.07 -11.87 -15.39
N ASP A 208 -15.30 -11.99 -16.70
CA ASP A 208 -15.88 -13.18 -17.32
C ASP A 208 -15.17 -13.62 -18.62
N ASN A 209 -15.26 -14.90 -18.95
CA ASN A 209 -14.55 -15.43 -20.12
C ASN A 209 -15.22 -15.08 -21.47
N ASP A 210 -16.50 -14.71 -21.48
CA ASP A 210 -17.32 -14.60 -22.68
C ASP A 210 -17.36 -13.17 -23.26
N LEU A 211 -17.12 -12.16 -22.42
CA LEU A 211 -16.82 -10.78 -22.78
C LEU A 211 -15.30 -10.61 -22.86
N ALA A 212 -14.84 -9.94 -23.91
CA ALA A 212 -13.41 -9.85 -24.24
C ALA A 212 -13.11 -8.59 -25.08
N VAL A 213 -13.96 -7.57 -24.93
CA VAL A 213 -13.94 -6.41 -25.83
C VAL A 213 -13.00 -5.39 -25.24
N ASN A 214 -11.76 -5.36 -25.73
CA ASN A 214 -10.73 -4.46 -25.24
C ASN A 214 -10.43 -4.63 -23.74
N GLU A 215 -10.44 -5.87 -23.27
CA GLU A 215 -9.99 -6.24 -21.93
C GLU A 215 -8.50 -6.54 -21.95
N GLN A 216 -7.71 -5.52 -21.64
CA GLN A 216 -6.27 -5.57 -21.79
C GLN A 216 -5.57 -5.05 -20.55
N LEU A 217 -4.49 -5.73 -20.20
CA LEU A 217 -3.41 -5.20 -19.39
C LEU A 217 -2.31 -4.69 -20.34
N THR A 218 -1.86 -3.46 -20.12
CA THR A 218 -0.70 -2.91 -20.82
C THR A 218 0.31 -2.31 -19.85
N ILE A 219 1.60 -2.48 -20.16
CA ILE A 219 2.72 -1.88 -19.41
C ILE A 219 3.53 -1.03 -20.37
N ASN A 220 3.66 0.26 -20.05
CA ASN A 220 4.30 1.25 -20.91
C ASN A 220 3.72 1.24 -22.35
N GLY A 221 2.40 1.00 -22.45
CA GLY A 221 1.65 0.91 -23.71
C GLY A 221 1.78 -0.41 -24.47
N ASN A 222 2.52 -1.40 -23.96
CA ASN A 222 2.65 -2.72 -24.56
C ASN A 222 1.64 -3.69 -23.93
N THR A 223 0.84 -4.39 -24.74
CA THR A 223 -0.10 -5.40 -24.26
C THR A 223 0.62 -6.60 -23.66
N ILE A 224 0.16 -7.00 -22.47
CA ILE A 224 0.65 -8.14 -21.70
C ILE A 224 -0.35 -9.29 -21.81
N SER A 225 0.15 -10.52 -21.82
CA SER A 225 -0.67 -11.74 -21.83
C SER A 225 0.08 -12.90 -21.20
N ASN A 226 -0.64 -13.92 -20.74
CA ASN A 226 -0.08 -15.14 -20.14
C ASN A 226 -0.81 -16.38 -20.69
N PRO A 227 -0.67 -16.70 -21.99
CA PRO A 227 -1.33 -17.87 -22.57
C PRO A 227 -0.79 -19.19 -21.98
N PRO A 228 -1.62 -20.24 -21.89
CA PRO A 228 -2.96 -20.32 -22.47
C PRO A 228 -4.08 -19.74 -21.59
N LEU A 229 -3.78 -19.36 -20.34
CA LEU A 229 -4.81 -18.96 -19.38
C LEU A 229 -5.35 -17.58 -19.70
N ASN A 230 -4.47 -16.59 -19.89
CA ASN A 230 -4.85 -15.18 -20.05
C ASN A 230 -4.46 -14.65 -21.43
N PRO A 231 -5.37 -14.70 -22.42
CA PRO A 231 -5.12 -14.15 -23.75
C PRO A 231 -5.05 -12.62 -23.72
N ALA A 232 -4.36 -12.03 -24.70
CA ALA A 232 -4.08 -10.59 -24.75
C ALA A 232 -5.29 -9.67 -24.84
N ASN A 233 -6.47 -10.20 -25.17
CA ASN A 233 -7.72 -9.44 -25.32
C ASN A 233 -8.79 -9.84 -24.29
N ASN A 234 -8.48 -10.75 -23.37
CA ASN A 234 -9.34 -11.07 -22.24
C ASN A 234 -8.45 -11.31 -21.02
N ALA A 235 -8.14 -10.22 -20.32
CA ALA A 235 -7.34 -10.24 -19.10
C ALA A 235 -8.17 -10.47 -17.83
N PHE A 236 -9.50 -10.50 -17.92
CA PHE A 236 -10.44 -10.61 -16.81
C PHE A 236 -11.43 -11.74 -17.11
N ASN A 237 -10.97 -12.98 -17.01
CA ASN A 237 -11.61 -14.14 -17.63
C ASN A 237 -11.97 -15.26 -16.64
N GLY A 238 -12.05 -14.95 -15.36
CA GLY A 238 -12.44 -15.90 -14.32
C GLY A 238 -11.33 -16.90 -13.97
N THR A 239 -10.08 -16.45 -13.88
CA THR A 239 -8.94 -17.36 -13.74
C THR A 239 -8.03 -17.11 -12.53
N ASN A 240 -7.21 -18.11 -12.21
CA ASN A 240 -6.16 -18.03 -11.20
C ASN A 240 -4.83 -18.47 -11.78
N SER A 241 -3.94 -17.53 -12.07
CA SER A 241 -2.59 -17.81 -12.61
C SER A 241 -1.69 -18.61 -11.67
N PHE A 242 -1.89 -18.53 -10.34
CA PHE A 242 -1.05 -19.28 -9.38
C PHE A 242 -1.41 -20.78 -9.34
N THR A 243 -2.67 -21.13 -9.58
CA THR A 243 -3.16 -22.52 -9.56
C THR A 243 -3.41 -23.10 -10.95
N GLY A 244 -3.50 -22.24 -11.97
CA GLY A 244 -3.87 -22.60 -13.34
C GLY A 244 -5.37 -22.91 -13.53
N GLN A 245 -6.21 -22.47 -12.59
CA GLN A 245 -7.66 -22.68 -12.66
C GLN A 245 -8.32 -21.67 -13.60
N SER A 246 -9.37 -22.10 -14.28
CA SER A 246 -10.18 -21.27 -15.19
C SER A 246 -11.67 -21.33 -14.85
N ASN A 247 -11.95 -21.52 -13.56
CA ASN A 247 -13.31 -21.65 -13.01
C ASN A 247 -13.47 -20.78 -11.76
N LEU A 248 -12.71 -19.68 -11.70
CA LEU A 248 -12.85 -18.62 -10.70
C LEU A 248 -13.96 -17.67 -11.20
N TYR A 249 -15.20 -18.17 -11.30
CA TYR A 249 -16.29 -17.40 -11.88
C TYR A 249 -16.43 -16.01 -11.27
N ASN A 250 -16.49 -14.98 -12.11
CA ASN A 250 -16.67 -13.58 -11.74
C ASN A 250 -15.54 -12.98 -10.88
N MET A 251 -14.34 -13.56 -10.92
CA MET A 251 -13.15 -13.00 -10.27
C MET A 251 -11.85 -13.46 -10.92
N ASP A 252 -10.80 -12.66 -10.80
CA ASP A 252 -9.47 -13.01 -11.31
C ASP A 252 -8.42 -12.89 -10.20
N ILE A 253 -7.52 -13.87 -10.14
CA ILE A 253 -6.31 -13.83 -9.32
C ILE A 253 -5.14 -14.12 -10.25
N ASP A 254 -4.72 -13.10 -10.98
CA ASP A 254 -3.81 -13.27 -12.08
C ASP A 254 -2.47 -12.57 -11.89
N VAL A 255 -1.43 -13.18 -12.47
CA VAL A 255 -0.06 -12.68 -12.45
C VAL A 255 0.55 -12.82 -13.84
N TYR A 256 1.26 -11.79 -14.27
CA TYR A 256 1.88 -11.66 -15.57
C TYR A 256 3.34 -11.29 -15.41
N ASN A 257 4.19 -11.91 -16.21
CA ASN A 257 5.58 -11.48 -16.36
C ASN A 257 5.61 -10.18 -17.17
N ILE A 258 6.35 -9.18 -16.69
CA ILE A 258 6.52 -7.87 -17.32
C ILE A 258 7.99 -7.53 -17.60
N GLN A 259 8.88 -8.50 -17.45
CA GLN A 259 10.33 -8.37 -17.65
C GLN A 259 10.68 -7.63 -18.94
N ASN A 260 10.02 -7.95 -20.05
CA ASN A 260 10.35 -7.36 -21.36
C ASN A 260 9.61 -6.03 -21.63
N ASN A 261 8.95 -5.47 -20.62
CA ASN A 261 8.11 -4.28 -20.72
C ASN A 261 8.56 -3.16 -19.78
N ILE A 262 9.61 -3.41 -19.01
CA ILE A 262 10.34 -2.45 -18.18
C ILE A 262 11.83 -2.56 -18.54
N ASN A 263 12.51 -1.42 -18.67
CA ASN A 263 13.92 -1.34 -19.03
C ASN A 263 14.77 -0.98 -17.83
N ILE A 264 16.03 -1.42 -17.87
CA ILE A 264 17.06 -0.98 -16.93
C ILE A 264 17.19 0.55 -17.01
N GLY A 265 17.14 1.20 -15.85
CA GLY A 265 17.18 2.66 -15.71
C GLY A 265 15.84 3.37 -15.85
N ASP A 266 14.73 2.66 -16.05
CA ASP A 266 13.39 3.26 -15.96
C ASP A 266 13.16 3.78 -14.53
N THR A 267 12.72 5.03 -14.42
CA THR A 267 12.39 5.68 -13.13
C THR A 267 10.90 5.70 -12.81
N SER A 268 10.08 5.30 -13.79
CA SER A 268 8.63 5.13 -13.65
C SER A 268 8.13 4.11 -14.66
N ALA A 269 6.96 3.51 -14.41
CA ALA A 269 6.26 2.68 -15.36
C ALA A 269 4.76 2.94 -15.29
N THR A 270 4.07 2.88 -16.43
CA THR A 270 2.62 3.04 -16.48
C THR A 270 1.94 1.69 -16.69
N ILE A 271 1.09 1.33 -15.74
CA ILE A 271 0.13 0.22 -15.85
C ILE A 271 -1.16 0.80 -16.38
N SER A 272 -1.74 0.15 -17.39
CA SER A 272 -3.06 0.50 -17.86
C SER A 272 -3.93 -0.72 -18.08
N LEU A 273 -5.14 -0.66 -17.52
CA LEU A 273 -6.18 -1.66 -17.63
C LEU A 273 -7.35 -1.05 -18.41
N THR A 274 -7.94 -1.82 -19.33
CA THR A 274 -9.10 -1.36 -20.10
C THR A 274 -10.17 -2.43 -20.11
N SER A 275 -11.43 -2.02 -20.18
CA SER A 275 -12.56 -2.87 -20.57
C SER A 275 -13.53 -2.06 -21.44
N GLY A 276 -14.09 -2.69 -22.47
CA GLY A 276 -14.94 -2.03 -23.46
C GLY A 276 -16.42 -2.40 -23.37
N GLN A 277 -16.77 -3.48 -22.67
CA GLN A 277 -18.14 -3.94 -22.51
C GLN A 277 -18.41 -4.43 -21.09
N ASP A 278 -17.44 -5.13 -20.49
CA ASP A 278 -17.58 -5.74 -19.18
C ASP A 278 -17.37 -4.74 -18.03
N PHE A 279 -18.07 -4.95 -16.92
CA PHE A 279 -17.93 -4.15 -15.71
C PHE A 279 -16.99 -4.84 -14.72
N VAL A 280 -15.68 -4.64 -14.94
CA VAL A 280 -14.64 -5.21 -14.09
C VAL A 280 -14.25 -4.21 -12.99
N MET A 281 -14.02 -4.68 -11.77
CA MET A 281 -13.49 -3.88 -10.66
C MET A 281 -12.13 -4.41 -10.19
N ILE A 282 -11.15 -3.51 -10.07
CA ILE A 282 -9.82 -3.84 -9.53
C ILE A 282 -9.82 -3.55 -8.04
N ASN A 283 -9.48 -4.57 -7.25
CA ASN A 283 -9.38 -4.44 -5.80
C ASN A 283 -7.94 -4.22 -5.34
N ASN A 284 -7.00 -4.87 -6.02
CA ASN A 284 -5.59 -4.67 -5.72
C ASN A 284 -4.73 -4.91 -6.97
N ILE A 285 -3.53 -4.35 -6.93
CA ILE A 285 -2.44 -4.63 -7.85
C ILE A 285 -1.19 -4.87 -7.03
N ILE A 286 -0.42 -5.90 -7.37
CA ILE A 286 0.86 -6.18 -6.74
C ILE A 286 1.94 -6.21 -7.82
N THR A 287 2.94 -5.37 -7.65
CA THR A 287 4.11 -5.32 -8.55
C THR A 287 5.34 -5.82 -7.82
N VAL A 288 6.16 -6.62 -8.49
CA VAL A 288 7.47 -7.06 -8.01
C VAL A 288 8.48 -6.63 -9.06
N LEU A 289 9.35 -5.71 -8.68
CA LEU A 289 10.37 -5.13 -9.56
C LEU A 289 11.73 -5.24 -8.89
N ASN A 290 12.77 -5.60 -9.64
CA ASN A 290 14.13 -5.49 -9.17
C ASN A 290 14.57 -4.01 -9.23
N SER A 291 14.16 -3.26 -8.21
CA SER A 291 14.52 -1.86 -7.98
C SER A 291 15.50 -1.79 -6.82
N GLN A 292 16.67 -1.16 -7.03
CA GLN A 292 17.68 -0.96 -5.98
C GLN A 292 17.78 0.52 -5.67
N LEU A 293 17.18 0.94 -4.56
CA LEU A 293 17.28 2.29 -4.03
C LEU A 293 17.63 2.23 -2.53
N PRO A 294 18.47 3.15 -2.03
CA PRO A 294 18.62 3.36 -0.59
C PRO A 294 17.34 3.99 0.01
N ASP A 295 17.26 4.07 1.33
CA ASP A 295 16.20 4.78 2.06
C ASP A 295 16.78 5.44 3.30
N ALA A 296 17.12 6.72 3.20
CA ALA A 296 17.76 7.47 4.27
C ALA A 296 16.72 7.97 5.27
N THR A 297 16.80 7.47 6.50
CA THR A 297 16.04 8.03 7.62
C THR A 297 17.02 8.54 8.68
N ILE A 298 16.58 9.48 9.51
CA ILE A 298 17.44 10.05 10.56
C ILE A 298 16.73 10.12 11.90
N ASN A 299 17.46 9.79 12.96
CA ASN A 299 17.02 9.89 14.34
C ASN A 299 17.96 10.81 15.13
N ILE A 300 17.38 11.59 16.04
CA ILE A 300 18.15 12.31 17.06
C ILE A 300 18.27 11.38 18.27
N ASP A 301 19.51 11.05 18.64
CA ASP A 301 19.78 10.14 19.75
C ASP A 301 19.83 10.89 21.08
N ASP A 302 20.61 11.98 21.13
CA ASP A 302 20.82 12.82 22.32
C ASP A 302 21.27 14.23 21.92
N PHE A 303 21.11 15.20 22.83
CA PHE A 303 21.71 16.53 22.69
C PHE A 303 22.21 17.05 24.05
N TYR A 304 23.26 17.87 24.01
CA TYR A 304 23.91 18.45 25.19
C TYR A 304 23.95 19.97 25.08
N LEU A 305 23.64 20.62 26.20
CA LEU A 305 23.60 22.08 26.33
C LEU A 305 24.57 22.53 27.41
N GLU A 306 25.34 23.57 27.12
CA GLU A 306 26.13 24.28 28.12
C GLU A 306 25.42 25.55 28.58
N CYS A 307 25.56 25.90 29.86
CA CYS A 307 24.99 27.13 30.41
C CYS A 307 25.68 28.37 29.82
N ASP A 308 24.89 29.37 29.46
CA ASP A 308 25.35 30.59 28.78
C ASP A 308 26.03 30.34 27.43
N SER A 309 25.71 29.21 26.79
CA SER A 309 26.22 28.83 25.49
C SER A 309 25.09 28.75 24.47
N ARG A 310 25.39 29.19 23.25
CA ARG A 310 24.52 28.98 22.08
C ARG A 310 25.02 27.82 21.20
N ILE A 311 25.86 26.96 21.76
CA ILE A 311 26.33 25.74 21.11
C ILE A 311 25.46 24.58 21.60
N VAL A 312 24.92 23.81 20.65
CA VAL A 312 24.23 22.55 20.89
C VAL A 312 25.10 21.44 20.33
N GLU A 313 25.57 20.52 21.17
CA GLU A 313 26.18 19.27 20.72
C GLU A 313 25.06 18.26 20.49
N LEU A 314 24.96 17.72 19.28
CA LEU A 314 23.90 16.80 18.85
C LEU A 314 24.49 15.47 18.42
N ASN A 315 23.97 14.38 18.96
CA ASN A 315 24.22 13.03 18.48
C ASN A 315 23.01 12.54 17.68
N TYR A 316 23.27 11.94 16.53
CA TYR A 316 22.24 11.48 15.61
C TYR A 316 22.68 10.19 14.92
N THR A 317 21.71 9.44 14.40
CA THR A 317 21.94 8.22 13.64
C THR A 317 21.18 8.27 12.32
N VAL A 318 21.90 8.05 11.22
CA VAL A 318 21.36 7.87 9.87
C VAL A 318 21.16 6.38 9.63
N ASN A 319 20.00 5.96 9.15
CA ASN A 319 19.69 4.57 8.85
C ASN A 319 19.45 4.38 7.35
N ASN A 320 19.75 3.18 6.87
CA ASN A 320 19.39 2.72 5.54
C ASN A 320 18.52 1.45 5.65
N PHE A 321 17.36 1.57 6.30
CA PHE A 321 16.44 0.48 6.59
C PHE A 321 15.34 0.40 5.53
N ASN A 322 14.72 -0.78 5.34
CA ASN A 322 13.70 -0.97 4.30
C ASN A 322 14.15 -0.49 2.92
N SER A 323 15.40 -0.78 2.55
CA SER A 323 16.01 -0.37 1.30
C SER A 323 16.55 -1.56 0.51
N THR A 324 16.91 -1.32 -0.75
CA THR A 324 17.44 -2.34 -1.68
C THR A 324 18.80 -1.98 -2.25
N ASP A 325 19.38 -0.83 -1.88
CA ASP A 325 20.75 -0.41 -2.23
C ASP A 325 21.45 0.26 -1.03
N PRO A 326 22.80 0.21 -0.93
CA PRO A 326 23.52 0.96 0.09
C PRO A 326 23.35 2.48 -0.08
N LEU A 327 23.14 3.20 1.02
CA LEU A 327 23.16 4.65 1.03
C LEU A 327 24.59 5.14 0.75
N PRO A 328 24.81 6.00 -0.26
CA PRO A 328 26.13 6.48 -0.61
C PRO A 328 26.86 7.18 0.54
N VAL A 329 28.19 7.16 0.48
CA VAL A 329 29.00 8.05 1.33
C VAL A 329 28.86 9.49 0.84
N ASN A 330 28.99 10.45 1.74
CA ASN A 330 28.75 11.87 1.48
C ASN A 330 27.29 12.20 1.15
N THR A 331 26.32 11.43 1.63
CA THR A 331 24.92 11.86 1.67
C THR A 331 24.82 13.06 2.61
N PRO A 332 24.30 14.21 2.15
CA PRO A 332 24.32 15.45 2.93
C PRO A 332 23.33 15.38 4.10
N ILE A 333 23.61 16.12 5.17
CA ILE A 333 22.74 16.24 6.34
C ILE A 333 22.65 17.72 6.68
N ALA A 334 21.44 18.26 6.73
CA ALA A 334 21.18 19.66 7.07
C ALA A 334 20.52 19.78 8.44
N PHE A 335 20.92 20.81 9.19
CA PHE A 335 20.43 21.09 10.54
C PHE A 335 19.83 22.50 10.55
N TYR A 336 18.55 22.61 10.91
CA TYR A 336 17.81 23.87 10.92
C TYR A 336 17.30 24.19 12.32
N ALA A 337 17.58 25.40 12.80
CA ALA A 337 16.85 25.98 13.92
C ALA A 337 15.66 26.74 13.34
N ASN A 338 14.45 26.25 13.62
CA ASN A 338 13.21 26.65 12.96
C ASN A 338 13.32 26.53 11.42
N THR A 339 13.62 27.63 10.73
CA THR A 339 13.83 27.67 9.27
C THR A 339 15.23 28.09 8.87
N THR A 340 16.10 28.38 9.84
CA THR A 340 17.45 28.89 9.61
C THR A 340 18.45 27.75 9.62
N LEU A 341 19.21 27.58 8.53
CA LEU A 341 20.29 26.59 8.45
C LEU A 341 21.39 26.95 9.47
N VAL A 342 21.64 26.07 10.43
CA VAL A 342 22.63 26.28 11.52
C VAL A 342 23.82 25.34 11.43
N GLY A 343 23.75 24.29 10.60
CA GLY A 343 24.87 23.38 10.36
C GLY A 343 24.63 22.46 9.18
N GLN A 344 25.71 21.85 8.70
CA GLN A 344 25.68 20.78 7.71
C GLN A 344 26.73 19.73 8.06
N SER A 345 26.41 18.48 7.73
CA SER A 345 27.30 17.33 7.84
C SER A 345 27.10 16.42 6.63
N PHE A 346 27.80 15.29 6.63
CA PHE A 346 27.69 14.26 5.60
C PHE A 346 27.86 12.88 6.25
N THR A 347 27.27 11.85 5.65
CA THR A 347 27.65 10.46 5.97
C THR A 347 29.12 10.24 5.62
N VAL A 348 29.85 9.53 6.49
CA VAL A 348 31.29 9.28 6.38
C VAL A 348 31.59 7.98 5.67
N ASN A 349 30.71 6.99 5.80
CA ASN A 349 30.78 5.70 5.12
C ASN A 349 29.55 5.48 4.25
N THR A 350 29.69 4.56 3.30
CA THR A 350 28.53 3.94 2.67
C THR A 350 27.79 3.12 3.73
N ILE A 351 26.48 3.30 3.85
CA ILE A 351 25.64 2.57 4.82
C ILE A 351 24.96 1.40 4.07
N PRO A 352 25.35 0.13 4.34
CA PRO A 352 24.71 -1.02 3.67
C PRO A 352 23.21 -1.09 3.95
N VAL A 353 22.51 -1.90 3.15
CA VAL A 353 21.09 -2.22 3.38
C VAL A 353 20.91 -2.81 4.79
N ASN A 354 19.91 -2.31 5.51
CA ASN A 354 19.58 -2.67 6.90
C ASN A 354 20.66 -2.32 7.94
N GLU A 355 21.53 -1.36 7.66
CA GLU A 355 22.56 -0.84 8.58
C GLU A 355 22.35 0.66 8.89
N SER A 356 23.17 1.19 9.80
CA SER A 356 23.12 2.59 10.24
C SER A 356 24.50 3.19 10.50
N GLU A 357 24.61 4.51 10.47
CA GLU A 357 25.80 5.28 10.85
C GLU A 357 25.45 6.37 11.87
N SER A 358 26.16 6.39 13.01
CA SER A 358 26.02 7.45 14.00
C SER A 358 27.01 8.60 13.76
N GLY A 359 26.56 9.82 14.02
CA GLY A 359 27.33 11.05 13.91
C GLY A 359 27.16 11.96 15.13
N THR A 360 28.04 12.95 15.21
CA THR A 360 27.98 14.02 16.21
C THR A 360 28.35 15.36 15.56
N ILE A 361 27.69 16.44 15.98
CA ILE A 361 27.96 17.79 15.47
C ILE A 361 27.73 18.85 16.55
N GLU A 362 28.57 19.89 16.54
CA GLU A 362 28.36 21.11 17.32
C GLU A 362 27.68 22.17 16.44
N LEU A 363 26.50 22.64 16.85
CA LEU A 363 25.69 23.61 16.13
C LEU A 363 25.69 24.95 16.86
N PHE A 364 26.06 26.02 16.16
CA PHE A 364 25.97 27.38 16.71
C PHE A 364 24.62 28.00 16.38
N ILE A 365 23.81 28.28 17.40
CA ILE A 365 22.46 28.82 17.25
C ILE A 365 22.53 30.36 17.19
N PRO A 366 22.09 31.00 16.09
CA PRO A 366 22.07 32.47 15.99
C PRO A 366 21.18 33.11 17.05
N GLU A 367 21.55 34.31 17.52
CA GLU A 367 20.72 35.08 18.47
C GLU A 367 19.30 35.38 17.94
N SER A 368 19.13 35.44 16.61
CA SER A 368 17.83 35.67 15.96
C SER A 368 16.80 34.57 16.20
N GLU A 369 17.24 33.35 16.53
CA GLU A 369 16.35 32.21 16.81
C GLU A 369 15.78 32.25 18.24
N GLY A 370 16.26 33.16 19.09
CA GLY A 370 15.90 33.20 20.50
C GLY A 370 16.43 31.99 21.28
N ASP A 371 15.92 31.79 22.50
CA ASP A 371 16.42 30.72 23.39
C ASP A 371 15.60 29.44 23.30
N THR A 372 14.48 29.47 22.56
CA THR A 372 13.61 28.31 22.34
C THR A 372 13.33 28.13 20.86
N PHE A 373 13.58 26.94 20.33
CA PHE A 373 13.40 26.65 18.90
C PHE A 373 13.14 25.17 18.67
N TYR A 374 12.61 24.82 17.50
CA TYR A 374 12.64 23.45 17.00
C TYR A 374 13.92 23.24 16.21
N LEU A 375 14.67 22.20 16.55
CA LEU A 375 15.80 21.71 15.76
C LEU A 375 15.28 20.64 14.82
N LEU A 376 15.23 20.95 13.52
CA LEU A 376 14.92 20.03 12.44
C LEU A 376 16.22 19.48 11.87
N VAL A 377 16.29 18.17 11.67
CA VAL A 377 17.42 17.48 11.06
C VAL A 377 16.91 16.71 9.86
N VAL A 378 17.54 16.91 8.71
CA VAL A 378 17.14 16.32 7.44
C VAL A 378 18.36 15.61 6.84
N VAL A 379 18.26 14.31 6.60
CA VAL A 379 19.25 13.57 5.80
C VAL A 379 18.89 13.68 4.32
N ASP A 380 19.90 13.60 3.46
CA ASP A 380 19.78 13.92 2.04
C ASP A 380 19.25 15.33 1.78
N ASP A 381 19.77 16.33 2.51
CA ASP A 381 19.47 17.74 2.25
C ASP A 381 20.77 18.53 2.08
N ASP A 382 20.93 19.15 0.90
CA ASP A 382 22.09 19.98 0.54
C ASP A 382 22.18 21.33 1.27
N GLY A 383 21.27 21.59 2.22
CA GLY A 383 21.13 22.83 2.98
C GLY A 383 20.15 23.81 2.31
N MET A 384 19.60 23.46 1.15
CA MET A 384 18.60 24.23 0.42
C MET A 384 17.29 23.46 0.21
N ALA A 385 17.04 22.42 1.01
CA ALA A 385 15.88 21.54 0.91
C ALA A 385 15.81 20.80 -0.44
N ASN A 386 16.98 20.42 -0.99
CA ASN A 386 17.06 19.57 -2.18
C ASN A 386 17.74 18.24 -1.83
N GLY A 387 17.05 17.14 -2.16
CA GLY A 387 17.60 15.78 -2.20
C GLY A 387 18.64 15.58 -3.30
N GLN A 388 19.65 14.78 -3.03
CA GLN A 388 20.71 14.39 -3.98
C GLN A 388 20.70 12.89 -4.29
N VAL A 389 20.23 12.07 -3.37
CA VAL A 389 20.14 10.62 -3.52
C VAL A 389 18.69 10.29 -3.83
N ASN A 390 18.45 9.54 -4.90
CA ASN A 390 17.12 8.99 -5.11
C ASN A 390 16.90 7.86 -4.10
N GLU A 391 15.77 7.88 -3.43
CA GLU A 391 15.45 6.99 -2.33
C GLU A 391 14.13 6.24 -2.58
N THR A 392 13.89 5.15 -1.84
CA THR A 392 12.61 4.45 -1.94
C THR A 392 11.45 5.32 -1.46
N ASN A 393 11.70 6.17 -0.47
CA ASN A 393 10.75 7.13 0.05
C ASN A 393 11.42 8.50 0.27
N GLU A 394 11.05 9.49 -0.53
CA GLU A 394 11.63 10.86 -0.47
C GLU A 394 11.02 11.74 0.63
N VAL A 395 10.13 11.19 1.48
CA VAL A 395 9.36 11.97 2.47
C VAL A 395 9.52 11.47 3.91
N ASN A 396 10.49 10.58 4.19
CA ASN A 396 10.79 10.08 5.54
C ASN A 396 12.19 10.49 6.05
N ASN A 397 12.79 11.50 5.42
CA ASN A 397 14.17 11.93 5.62
C ASN A 397 14.40 12.89 6.79
N ASP A 398 13.35 13.28 7.52
CA ASP A 398 13.44 14.31 8.56
C ASP A 398 12.95 13.88 9.94
N THR A 399 13.52 14.53 10.96
CA THR A 399 13.08 14.43 12.36
C THR A 399 13.32 15.75 13.09
N SER A 400 12.62 15.97 14.20
CA SER A 400 12.78 17.21 14.96
C SER A 400 12.68 17.06 16.48
N VAL A 401 13.29 18.00 17.20
CA VAL A 401 13.24 18.10 18.66
C VAL A 401 13.09 19.55 19.11
N PHE A 402 12.36 19.78 20.20
CA PHE A 402 12.26 21.11 20.82
C PHE A 402 13.43 21.34 21.79
N ILE A 403 14.11 22.49 21.67
CA ILE A 403 15.26 22.85 22.50
C ILE A 403 15.01 24.19 23.20
N GLU A 404 15.37 24.26 24.49
CA GLU A 404 15.45 25.47 25.30
C GLU A 404 16.88 25.64 25.81
N LEU A 405 17.56 26.71 25.38
CA LEU A 405 18.92 27.03 25.79
C LEU A 405 18.99 27.41 27.27
N LEU A 406 20.09 27.05 27.92
CA LEU A 406 20.31 27.32 29.33
C LEU A 406 20.92 28.73 29.51
N ILE A 407 20.11 29.70 29.94
CA ILE A 407 20.56 31.08 30.19
C ILE A 407 20.95 31.33 31.66
N ILE A 408 21.94 32.19 31.89
CA ILE A 408 22.21 32.71 33.23
C ILE A 408 21.15 33.78 33.57
N PRO A 409 20.47 33.68 34.72
CA PRO A 409 19.51 34.71 35.13
C PRO A 409 20.22 36.06 35.32
N GLU A 410 19.59 37.15 34.89
CA GLU A 410 20.13 38.50 35.04
C GLU A 410 20.55 38.75 36.50
N ILE A 411 21.78 39.25 36.68
CA ILE A 411 22.26 39.69 38.00
C ILE A 411 21.47 40.95 38.38
N ILE A 412 20.47 40.80 39.24
CA ILE A 412 19.74 41.93 39.82
C ILE A 412 20.72 42.71 40.70
N GLN A 413 21.15 43.89 40.24
CA GLN A 413 21.84 44.84 41.11
C GLN A 413 20.86 45.35 42.17
N LEU A 414 21.07 44.93 43.42
CA LEU A 414 20.31 45.48 44.54
C LEU A 414 20.53 47.00 44.61
N PRO A 415 19.47 47.80 44.78
CA PRO A 415 19.62 49.24 44.94
C PRO A 415 20.55 49.52 46.12
N ASN A 416 21.51 50.42 45.92
CA ASN A 416 22.50 50.79 46.93
C ASN A 416 21.76 51.48 48.09
N VAL A 417 21.46 50.73 49.17
CA VAL A 417 20.75 51.25 50.34
C VAL A 417 21.75 51.99 51.23
N ILE A 418 22.19 53.17 50.77
CA ILE A 418 22.86 54.15 51.62
C ILE A 418 22.08 55.46 51.54
N ALA A 419 21.10 55.59 52.45
CA ALA A 419 20.58 56.85 52.98
C ALA A 419 19.92 56.59 54.34
#